data_AF-A0A2S0UGY5-F1
#
_entry.id   AF-A0A2S0UGY5-F1
#
_cell.length_a   1.000
_cell.length_b   1.000
_cell.length_c   1.000
_cell.angle_alpha   90.00
_cell.angle_beta   90.00
_cell.angle_gamma   90.00
#
_symmetry.space_group_name_H-M   'P 1'
#
loop_
_entity.id
_entity.type
_entity.pdbx_description
1 polymer ?
#
loop_
_entity_poly.entity_id
_entity_poly.type
_entity_poly.pdbx_seq_one_letter_code
_entity_poly.pdbx_strand_id
1 'polypeptide(L)'
;MLKRDLSTNELLILNSELRHAEKSQALAYLMLVGGHLGVHRFYLRRIGTAIAQLVLFFTVIFSYIFMLISIGLGAEALFFIFIVLLIGSAATLTIWVIVDLFLIPGMVKDWNTRVEQQIMEQIIRQRSYMSQGLDHPL
;
A
#
# COMPACT_ATOMS: atom_id res chain seq x y z
N MET A 1 -22.25 -14.26 2.98
CA MET A 1 -22.41 -15.36 1.99
C MET A 1 -21.08 -16.05 1.80
N LEU A 2 -21.09 -17.35 1.54
CA LEU A 2 -19.89 -18.18 1.41
C LEU A 2 -19.66 -18.50 -0.08
N LYS A 3 -18.41 -18.71 -0.50
CA LYS A 3 -18.08 -19.12 -1.90
C LYS A 3 -18.86 -20.34 -2.39
N ARG A 4 -19.37 -21.16 -1.46
CA ARG A 4 -20.16 -22.37 -1.72
C ARG A 4 -21.55 -22.09 -2.28
N ASP A 5 -22.02 -20.85 -2.21
CA ASP A 5 -23.34 -20.42 -2.70
C ASP A 5 -23.32 -20.06 -4.22
N LEU A 6 -22.13 -20.07 -4.84
CA LEU A 6 -21.92 -19.78 -6.26
C LEU A 6 -22.04 -21.03 -7.13
N SER A 7 -22.57 -20.88 -8.34
CA SER A 7 -22.49 -21.89 -9.39
C SER A 7 -21.05 -22.07 -9.90
N THR A 8 -20.77 -23.18 -10.57
CA THR A 8 -19.44 -23.48 -11.13
C THR A 8 -18.93 -22.40 -12.08
N ASN A 9 -19.82 -21.84 -12.91
CA ASN A 9 -19.47 -20.78 -13.85
C ASN A 9 -19.11 -19.47 -13.12
N GLU A 10 -19.91 -19.10 -12.12
CA GLU A 10 -19.65 -17.92 -11.28
C GLU A 10 -18.35 -18.07 -10.47
N LEU A 11 -18.08 -19.27 -9.94
CA LEU A 11 -16.84 -19.56 -9.22
C LEU A 11 -15.62 -19.48 -10.14
N LEU A 12 -15.75 -19.91 -11.40
CA LEU A 12 -14.68 -19.78 -12.40
C LEU A 12 -14.38 -18.31 -12.69
N ILE A 13 -15.42 -17.50 -12.93
CA ILE A 13 -15.29 -16.05 -13.17
C ILE A 13 -14.66 -15.37 -11.95
N LEU A 14 -15.15 -15.67 -10.74
CA LEU A 14 -14.60 -15.14 -9.50
C LEU A 14 -13.10 -15.44 -9.39
N ASN A 15 -12.70 -16.70 -9.58
CA ASN A 15 -11.30 -17.09 -9.46
C ASN A 15 -10.41 -16.46 -10.55
N SER A 16 -10.91 -16.28 -11.78
CA SER A 16 -10.15 -15.60 -12.82
C SER A 16 -9.92 -14.13 -12.51
N GLU A 17 -10.97 -13.42 -12.05
CA GLU A 17 -10.91 -12.00 -11.69
C GLU A 17 -10.05 -11.78 -10.45
N LEU A 18 -10.24 -12.61 -9.42
CA LEU A 18 -9.44 -12.58 -8.18
C LEU A 18 -7.96 -12.71 -8.47
N ARG A 19 -7.56 -13.72 -9.26
CA ARG A 19 -6.15 -13.96 -9.59
C ARG A 19 -5.49 -12.76 -10.27
N HIS A 20 -6.25 -11.93 -10.98
CA HIS A 20 -5.73 -10.73 -11.64
C HIS A 20 -5.68 -9.51 -10.70
N ALA A 21 -6.59 -9.43 -9.73
CA ALA A 21 -6.74 -8.29 -8.84
C ALA A 21 -5.99 -8.42 -7.50
N GLU A 22 -5.64 -9.65 -7.10
CA GLU A 22 -4.86 -9.93 -5.90
C GLU A 22 -3.45 -9.32 -5.94
N LYS A 23 -2.95 -8.97 -4.75
CA LYS A 23 -1.59 -8.46 -4.55
C LYS A 23 -0.70 -9.57 -4.02
N SER A 24 0.52 -9.62 -4.53
CA SER A 24 1.53 -10.59 -4.10
C SER A 24 2.27 -10.10 -2.88
N GLN A 25 2.29 -10.91 -1.82
CA GLN A 25 3.07 -10.63 -0.62
C GLN A 25 4.57 -10.61 -0.91
N ALA A 26 5.06 -11.52 -1.74
CA ALA A 26 6.48 -11.58 -2.12
C ALA A 26 6.92 -10.30 -2.84
N LEU A 27 6.06 -9.78 -3.74
CA LEU A 27 6.35 -8.52 -4.43
C LEU A 27 6.35 -7.33 -3.46
N ALA A 28 5.43 -7.31 -2.49
CA ALA A 28 5.41 -6.28 -1.45
C ALA A 28 6.70 -6.28 -0.61
N TYR A 29 7.24 -7.46 -0.27
CA TYR A 29 8.54 -7.58 0.39
C TYR A 29 9.71 -7.18 -0.51
N LEU A 30 9.68 -7.54 -1.80
CA LEU A 30 10.69 -7.08 -2.74
C LEU A 30 10.73 -5.54 -2.83
N MET A 31 9.57 -4.90 -2.83
CA MET A 31 9.45 -3.44 -2.77
C MET A 31 9.94 -2.86 -1.44
N LEU A 32 9.77 -3.56 -0.32
CA LEU A 32 10.31 -3.16 0.98
C LEU A 32 11.85 -3.12 0.95
N VAL A 33 12.49 -4.11 0.29
CA VAL A 33 13.94 -4.10 0.05
C VAL A 33 14.36 -2.92 -0.84
N GLY A 34 13.47 -2.52 -1.78
CA GLY A 34 13.58 -1.28 -2.55
C GLY A 34 13.55 0.01 -1.72
N GLY A 35 13.28 -0.09 -0.41
CA GLY A 35 13.78 0.85 0.58
C GLY A 35 12.76 1.84 1.14
N HIS A 36 13.29 2.95 1.62
CA HIS A 36 12.58 3.91 2.47
C HIS A 36 11.60 4.84 1.73
N LEU A 37 11.45 4.71 0.41
CA LEU A 37 10.56 5.54 -0.41
C LEU A 37 9.06 5.31 -0.15
N GLY A 38 8.68 4.20 0.48
CA GLY A 38 7.27 3.85 0.74
C GLY A 38 6.55 3.19 -0.45
N VAL A 39 7.29 2.66 -1.43
CA VAL A 39 6.75 2.05 -2.66
C VAL A 39 5.83 0.87 -2.37
N HIS A 40 6.16 0.03 -1.38
CA HIS A 40 5.31 -1.08 -0.95
C HIS A 40 3.94 -0.61 -0.44
N ARG A 41 3.86 0.55 0.24
CA ARG A 41 2.59 1.14 0.68
C ARG A 41 1.79 1.72 -0.49
N PHE A 42 2.43 2.29 -1.50
CA PHE A 42 1.76 2.70 -2.74
C PHE A 42 1.17 1.49 -3.49
N TYR A 43 1.93 0.40 -3.59
CA TYR A 43 1.47 -0.85 -4.21
C TYR A 43 0.23 -1.43 -3.52
N LEU A 44 0.20 -1.38 -2.18
CA LEU A 44 -0.92 -1.81 -1.34
C LEU A 44 -2.02 -0.75 -1.20
N ARG A 45 -1.99 0.31 -2.02
CA ARG A 45 -2.99 1.39 -2.11
C ARG A 45 -3.20 2.17 -0.81
N ARG A 46 -2.20 2.21 0.08
CA ARG A 46 -2.22 3.02 1.32
C ARG A 46 -1.57 4.38 1.11
N ILE A 47 -2.18 5.17 0.21
CA ILE A 47 -1.62 6.43 -0.32
C ILE A 47 -1.23 7.42 0.78
N GLY A 48 -2.07 7.65 1.78
CA GLY A 48 -1.77 8.61 2.85
C GLY A 48 -0.47 8.31 3.59
N THR A 49 -0.31 7.07 4.09
CA THR A 49 0.93 6.67 4.78
C THR A 49 2.13 6.54 3.84
N ALA A 50 1.89 6.24 2.56
CA ALA A 50 2.96 6.18 1.56
C ALA A 50 3.53 7.58 1.28
N ILE A 51 2.66 8.59 1.16
CA ILE A 51 3.06 9.99 1.04
C ILE A 51 3.80 10.45 2.29
N ALA A 52 3.32 10.11 3.50
CA ALA A 52 4.01 10.47 4.74
C ALA A 52 5.44 9.90 4.79
N GLN A 53 5.62 8.64 4.38
CA GLN A 53 6.95 8.02 4.30
C GLN A 53 7.84 8.69 3.25
N LEU A 54 7.27 9.04 2.09
CA LEU A 54 7.99 9.75 1.03
C LEU A 54 8.43 11.15 1.46
N VAL A 55 7.58 11.89 2.19
CA VAL A 55 7.92 13.20 2.75
C VAL A 55 9.07 13.08 3.73
N LEU A 56 9.03 12.10 4.66
CA LEU A 56 10.14 11.87 5.59
C LEU A 56 11.44 11.53 4.87
N PHE A 57 11.39 10.73 3.81
CA PHE A 57 12.56 10.43 2.99
C PHE A 57 13.16 11.71 2.37
N PHE A 58 12.32 12.58 1.81
CA PHE A 58 12.78 13.87 1.31
C PHE A 58 13.29 14.78 2.42
N THR A 59 12.67 14.78 3.61
CA THR A 59 13.17 15.53 4.78
C THR A 59 14.58 15.10 5.16
N VAL A 60 14.90 13.80 5.13
CA VAL A 60 16.26 13.29 5.36
C VAL A 60 17.23 13.85 4.31
N ILE A 61 16.86 13.78 3.02
CA ILE A 61 17.69 14.32 1.93
C ILE A 61 17.91 15.82 2.08
N PHE A 62 16.85 16.59 2.30
CA PHE A 62 16.93 18.03 2.49
C PHE A 62 17.82 18.37 3.69
N SER A 63 17.62 17.70 4.83
CA SER A 63 18.43 17.93 6.03
C SER A 63 19.91 17.67 5.75
N TYR A 64 20.23 16.59 5.02
CA TYR A 64 21.61 16.28 4.64
C TYR A 64 22.23 17.35 3.75
N ILE A 65 21.54 17.79 2.70
CA ILE A 65 22.03 18.83 1.78
C ILE A 65 22.25 20.16 2.51
N PHE A 66 21.28 20.60 3.31
CA PHE A 66 21.39 21.85 4.06
C PHE A 66 22.47 21.79 5.14
N MET A 67 22.71 20.63 5.74
CA MET A 67 23.84 20.41 6.64
C MET A 67 25.17 20.63 5.91
N LEU A 68 25.35 20.08 4.71
CA LEU A 68 26.57 20.29 3.92
C LEU A 68 26.77 21.75 3.51
N ILE A 69 25.70 22.45 3.11
CA ILE A 69 25.75 23.88 2.79
C ILE A 69 26.16 24.69 4.04
N SER A 70 25.63 24.34 5.21
CA SER A 70 25.93 25.03 6.47
C SER A 70 27.43 24.99 6.81
N ILE A 71 28.10 23.87 6.52
CA ILE A 71 29.56 23.73 6.67
C ILE A 71 30.30 24.71 5.75
N GLY A 72 29.91 24.79 4.47
CA GLY A 72 30.54 25.69 3.50
C GLY A 72 30.34 27.18 3.81
N LEU A 73 29.29 27.52 4.55
CA LEU A 73 28.99 28.89 4.98
C LEU A 73 29.55 29.24 6.37
N GLY A 74 30.18 28.30 7.08
CA GLY A 74 30.63 28.49 8.47
C GLY A 74 29.49 28.73 9.47
N ALA A 75 28.27 28.28 9.14
CA ALA A 75 27.07 28.51 9.92
C ALA A 75 26.86 27.40 10.96
N GLU A 76 27.69 27.40 12.01
CA GLU A 76 27.73 26.34 13.03
C GLU A 76 26.39 26.08 13.71
N ALA A 77 25.61 27.13 13.97
CA ALA A 77 24.28 26.99 14.59
C ALA A 77 23.30 26.21 13.69
N LEU A 78 23.33 26.43 12.38
CA LEU A 78 22.48 25.71 11.43
C LEU A 78 22.91 24.25 11.28
N PHE A 79 24.22 23.99 11.33
CA PHE A 79 24.76 22.63 11.30
C PHE A 79 24.16 21.76 12.42
N PHE A 80 24.15 22.24 13.67
CA PHE A 80 23.57 21.51 14.81
C PHE A 80 22.05 21.29 14.69
N ILE A 81 21.33 22.20 14.04
CA ILE A 81 19.90 22.02 13.79
C ILE A 81 19.67 20.92 12.75
N PHE A 82 20.37 20.99 11.61
CA PHE A 82 20.19 20.03 10.52
C PHE A 82 20.71 18.63 10.87
N ILE A 83 21.74 18.48 11.71
CA ILE A 83 22.19 17.17 12.17
C ILE A 83 21.16 16.49 13.08
N VAL A 84 20.51 17.24 14.00
CA VAL A 84 19.45 16.70 14.85
C VAL A 84 18.24 16.31 14.00
N LEU A 85 17.84 17.16 13.05
CA LEU A 85 16.75 16.88 12.13
C LEU A 85 17.05 15.64 11.25
N LEU A 86 18.28 15.52 10.75
CA LEU A 86 18.74 14.38 9.95
C LEU A 86 18.65 13.07 10.75
N ILE A 87 19.23 13.04 11.96
CA ILE A 87 19.25 11.83 12.79
C ILE A 87 17.84 11.46 13.22
N GLY A 88 17.03 12.42 13.68
CA GLY A 88 15.66 12.17 14.12
C GLY A 88 14.76 11.64 13.00
N SER A 89 14.82 12.26 11.82
CA SER A 89 14.03 11.82 10.66
C SER A 89 14.52 10.46 10.12
N ALA A 90 15.83 10.23 10.06
CA ALA A 90 16.39 8.95 9.64
C ALA A 90 16.00 7.81 10.59
N ALA A 91 16.14 8.02 11.90
CA ALA A 91 15.75 7.03 12.90
C ALA A 91 14.26 6.68 12.80
N THR A 92 13.40 7.70 12.67
CA THR A 92 11.96 7.51 12.47
C THR A 92 11.67 6.67 11.23
N LEU A 93 12.33 6.98 10.11
CA LEU A 93 12.15 6.29 8.84
C LEU A 93 12.61 4.83 8.91
N THR A 94 13.75 4.56 9.56
CA THR A 94 14.27 3.21 9.76
C THR A 94 13.34 2.38 10.65
N ILE A 95 12.89 2.93 11.79
CA ILE A 95 11.93 2.25 12.67
C ILE A 95 10.65 1.93 11.90
N TRP A 96 10.14 2.88 11.10
CA TRP A 96 8.94 2.67 10.31
C TRP A 96 9.10 1.51 9.31
N VAL A 97 10.21 1.44 8.58
CA VAL A 97 10.47 0.32 7.64
C VAL A 97 10.53 -1.03 8.36
N ILE A 98 11.08 -1.07 9.58
CA ILE A 98 11.07 -2.30 10.40
C ILE A 98 9.65 -2.68 10.81
N VAL A 99 8.84 -1.72 11.25
CA VAL A 99 7.42 -1.95 11.57
C VAL A 99 6.68 -2.48 10.33
N ASP A 100 7.00 -1.98 9.14
CA ASP A 100 6.37 -2.40 7.89
C ASP A 100 6.64 -3.87 7.53
N LEU A 101 7.78 -4.42 7.96
CA LEU A 101 8.09 -5.84 7.82
C LEU A 101 6.97 -6.73 8.41
N PHE A 102 6.42 -6.29 9.55
CA PHE A 102 5.34 -6.99 10.25
C PHE A 102 3.94 -6.59 9.76
N LEU A 103 3.78 -5.38 9.24
CA LEU A 103 2.47 -4.92 8.73
C LEU A 103 2.13 -5.47 7.34
N ILE A 104 3.13 -5.71 6.48
CA ILE A 104 2.91 -6.14 5.08
C ILE A 104 1.95 -7.35 4.94
N PRO A 105 2.11 -8.46 5.69
CA PRO A 105 1.21 -9.60 5.59
C PRO A 105 -0.25 -9.23 5.86
N GLY A 106 -0.48 -8.42 6.89
CA GLY A 106 -1.82 -7.91 7.23
C GLY A 106 -2.37 -7.03 6.11
N MET A 107 -1.57 -6.10 5.60
CA MET A 107 -1.99 -5.19 4.52
C MET A 107 -2.34 -5.92 3.21
N VAL A 108 -1.59 -6.95 2.86
CA VAL A 108 -1.85 -7.79 1.68
C VAL A 108 -3.15 -8.60 1.87
N LYS A 109 -3.30 -9.27 3.02
CA LYS A 109 -4.51 -10.04 3.33
C LYS A 109 -5.75 -9.18 3.31
N ASP A 110 -5.68 -8.00 3.93
CA ASP A 110 -6.74 -7.01 3.94
C ASP A 110 -7.14 -6.59 2.52
N TRP A 111 -6.17 -6.36 1.64
CA TRP A 111 -6.43 -5.98 0.25
C TRP A 111 -7.11 -7.11 -0.53
N ASN A 112 -6.54 -8.33 -0.48
CA ASN A 112 -7.07 -9.47 -1.23
C ASN A 112 -8.49 -9.83 -0.76
N THR A 113 -8.76 -9.74 0.55
CA THR A 113 -10.10 -9.99 1.11
C THR A 113 -11.12 -8.95 0.64
N ARG A 114 -10.74 -7.66 0.60
CA ARG A 114 -11.62 -6.60 0.08
C ARG A 114 -11.95 -6.80 -1.40
N VAL A 115 -10.95 -7.12 -2.21
CA VAL A 115 -11.12 -7.37 -3.65
C VAL A 115 -12.02 -8.59 -3.88
N GLU A 116 -11.84 -9.65 -3.09
CA GLU A 116 -12.72 -10.82 -3.12
C GLU A 116 -14.18 -10.46 -2.87
N GLN A 117 -14.44 -9.67 -1.83
CA GLN A 117 -15.80 -9.22 -1.51
C GLN A 117 -16.40 -8.37 -2.62
N GLN A 118 -15.62 -7.46 -3.21
CA GLN A 118 -16.08 -6.60 -4.31
C GLN A 118 -16.48 -7.41 -5.55
N ILE A 119 -15.67 -8.40 -5.96
CA ILE A 119 -15.97 -9.23 -7.12
C ILE A 119 -17.19 -10.13 -6.82
N MET A 120 -17.29 -10.67 -5.61
CA MET A 120 -18.45 -11.44 -5.16
C MET A 120 -19.75 -10.62 -5.26
N GLU A 121 -19.73 -9.38 -4.77
CA GLU A 121 -20.87 -8.46 -4.85
C GLU A 121 -21.26 -8.14 -6.30
N GLN A 122 -20.28 -7.99 -7.19
CA GLN A 122 -20.53 -7.76 -8.62
C GLN A 122 -21.24 -8.95 -9.29
N ILE A 123 -20.79 -10.18 -9.02
CA ILE A 123 -21.41 -11.40 -9.55
C ILE A 123 -22.85 -11.54 -9.05
N ILE A 124 -23.08 -11.35 -7.75
CA ILE A 124 -24.43 -11.42 -7.16
C ILE A 124 -25.35 -10.37 -7.76
N ARG A 125 -24.85 -9.15 -7.93
CA ARG A 125 -25.63 -8.06 -8.53
C ARG A 125 -26.02 -8.41 -9.97
N GLN A 126 -25.10 -8.93 -10.77
CA GLN A 126 -25.41 -9.40 -12.12
C GLN A 126 -26.44 -10.54 -12.14
N ARG A 127 -26.31 -11.53 -11.24
CA ARG A 127 -27.29 -12.61 -11.08
C ARG A 127 -28.69 -12.06 -10.75
N SER A 128 -28.78 -11.11 -9.83
CA SER A 128 -30.05 -10.51 -9.41
C SER A 128 -30.75 -9.76 -10.55
N TYR A 129 -29.99 -9.07 -11.40
CA TYR A 129 -30.54 -8.41 -12.59
C TYR A 129 -31.04 -9.44 -13.61
N MET A 130 -30.31 -10.52 -13.85
CA MET A 130 -30.74 -11.58 -14.77
C MET A 130 -32.01 -12.27 -14.28
N SER A 131 -32.15 -12.51 -12.96
CA SER A 131 -33.40 -13.06 -12.43
C SER A 131 -34.58 -12.09 -12.58
N GLN A 132 -34.40 -10.80 -12.30
CA GLN A 132 -35.49 -9.82 -12.40
C GLN A 132 -35.90 -9.52 -13.85
N GLY A 133 -34.96 -9.58 -14.81
CA GLY A 133 -35.25 -9.36 -16.23
C GLY A 133 -36.05 -10.49 -16.88
N LEU A 134 -36.08 -11.70 -16.28
CA LEU A 134 -36.89 -12.83 -16.73
C LEU A 134 -38.34 -12.76 -16.25
N ASP A 135 -38.65 -11.89 -15.29
CA ASP A 135 -39.97 -11.78 -14.65
C ASP A 135 -40.86 -10.68 -15.27
N HIS A 136 -40.37 -9.94 -16.27
CA HIS A 136 -41.15 -8.96 -17.04
C HIS A 136 -41.65 -9.57 -18.36
N PRO A 137 -42.95 -9.89 -18.48
CA PRO A 137 -43.52 -10.28 -19.78
C PRO A 137 -43.57 -9.04 -20.68
N LEU A 138 -43.10 -9.20 -21.94
CA LEU A 138 -43.39 -8.27 -23.03
C LEU A 138 -44.88 -8.33 -23.39
#